data_AF-A0A3B6VAN2-F1
#
_entry.id   AF-A0A3B6VAN2-F1
#
_cell.length_a   1.000
_cell.length_b   1.000
_cell.length_c   1.000
_cell.angle_alpha   90.00
_cell.angle_beta   90.00
_cell.angle_gamma   90.00
#
_symmetry.space_group_name_H-M   'P 1'
#
loop_
_entity.id
_entity.type
_entity.pdbx_description
1 polymer ?
#
loop_
_entity_poly.entity_id
_entity_poly.type
_entity_poly.pdbx_seq_one_letter_code
_entity_poly.pdbx_strand_id
1 'polypeptide(L)'
;MTTDREELEALLYQTRLRIEENQKDEMLDRLNKDLEFIEGLFEVNVDGIDPLYHVIDLPEYLREDVQGPTLDNEVIMDLCRSGEYGYIVVPAVPAALENSEHQAKKS
;
A
#
# COMPACT_ATOMS: atom_id res chain seq x y z
N MET A 1 -9.33 16.83 13.60
CA MET A 1 -9.30 15.96 12.42
C MET A 1 -9.81 14.61 12.87
N THR A 2 -11.02 14.29 12.43
CA THR A 2 -11.67 13.04 12.79
C THR A 2 -12.19 12.41 11.53
N THR A 3 -12.16 11.09 11.49
CA THR A 3 -12.67 10.27 10.38
C THR A 3 -13.93 9.54 10.81
N ASP A 4 -14.71 9.09 9.84
CA ASP A 4 -15.93 8.33 10.07
C ASP A 4 -15.83 6.90 9.52
N ARG A 5 -16.94 6.19 9.63
CA ARG A 5 -17.02 4.78 9.23
C ARG A 5 -16.95 4.59 7.72
N GLU A 6 -17.45 5.53 6.92
CA GLU A 6 -17.38 5.47 5.46
C GLU A 6 -15.92 5.63 5.01
N GLU A 7 -15.21 6.58 5.60
CA GLU A 7 -13.78 6.79 5.34
C GLU A 7 -12.93 5.61 5.81
N LEU A 8 -13.24 4.99 6.96
CA LEU A 8 -12.58 3.76 7.40
C LEU A 8 -12.79 2.62 6.39
N GLU A 9 -14.00 2.44 5.86
CA GLU A 9 -14.27 1.41 4.86
C GLU A 9 -13.55 1.67 3.54
N ALA A 10 -13.48 2.92 3.10
CA ALA A 10 -12.69 3.32 1.93
C ALA A 10 -11.20 3.03 2.13
N LEU A 11 -10.65 3.33 3.32
CA LEU A 11 -9.28 3.04 3.68
C LEU A 11 -9.00 1.54 3.66
N LEU A 12 -9.85 0.73 4.30
CA LEU A 12 -9.71 -0.73 4.33
C LEU A 12 -9.75 -1.35 2.93
N TYR A 13 -10.62 -0.82 2.07
CA TYR A 13 -10.63 -1.22 0.67
C TYR A 13 -9.29 -0.90 0.00
N GLN A 14 -8.77 0.32 0.12
CA GLN A 14 -7.50 0.75 -0.49
C GLN A 14 -6.31 -0.09 -0.01
N THR A 15 -6.27 -0.44 1.28
CA THR A 15 -5.19 -1.23 1.87
C THR A 15 -5.38 -2.74 1.73
N ARG A 16 -6.51 -3.18 1.15
CA ARG A 16 -6.90 -4.60 1.03
C ARG A 16 -6.94 -5.33 2.37
N LEU A 17 -7.25 -4.60 3.45
CA LEU A 17 -7.39 -5.16 4.78
C LEU A 17 -8.85 -5.51 5.04
N ARG A 18 -9.08 -6.69 5.62
CA ARG A 18 -10.40 -7.09 6.11
C ARG A 18 -10.42 -6.96 7.63
N ILE A 19 -11.38 -6.20 8.14
CA ILE A 19 -11.69 -6.11 9.57
C ILE A 19 -13.11 -6.60 9.75
N GLU A 20 -13.33 -7.45 10.75
CA GLU A 20 -14.65 -7.97 11.07
C GLU A 20 -15.56 -6.84 11.58
N GLU A 21 -16.84 -6.93 11.26
CA GLU A 21 -17.81 -5.86 11.52
C GLU A 21 -17.87 -5.43 12.99
N ASN A 22 -17.73 -6.40 13.91
CA ASN A 22 -17.73 -6.18 15.36
C ASN A 22 -16.45 -5.51 15.89
N GLN A 23 -15.41 -5.36 15.06
CA GLN A 23 -14.14 -4.73 15.42
C GLN A 23 -13.99 -3.33 14.81
N LYS A 24 -14.89 -2.94 13.89
CA LYS A 24 -14.78 -1.66 13.16
C LYS A 24 -14.94 -0.45 14.07
N ASP A 25 -15.83 -0.49 15.04
CA ASP A 25 -16.04 0.64 15.96
C ASP A 25 -14.80 0.86 16.83
N GLU A 26 -14.20 -0.22 17.34
CA GLU A 26 -12.94 -0.16 18.08
C GLU A 26 -11.79 0.37 17.21
N MET A 27 -11.71 -0.05 15.96
CA MET A 27 -10.69 0.45 15.01
C MET A 27 -10.89 1.94 14.74
N LEU A 28 -12.13 2.39 14.52
CA LEU A 28 -12.43 3.80 14.28
C LEU A 28 -12.04 4.68 15.47
N ASP A 29 -12.35 4.24 16.69
CA ASP A 29 -11.98 4.95 17.91
C ASP A 29 -10.46 5.07 18.08
N ARG A 30 -9.71 4.02 17.74
CA ARG A 30 -8.24 4.04 17.80
C ARG A 30 -7.66 4.96 16.73
N LEU A 31 -8.13 4.83 15.49
CA LEU A 31 -7.69 5.67 14.38
C LEU A 31 -7.93 7.16 14.68
N ASN A 32 -9.10 7.52 15.23
CA ASN A 32 -9.39 8.89 15.61
C ASN A 32 -8.43 9.42 16.70
N LYS A 33 -8.07 8.61 17.69
CA LYS A 33 -7.06 9.01 18.70
C LYS A 33 -5.69 9.24 18.08
N ASP A 34 -5.29 8.41 17.12
CA ASP A 34 -4.02 8.58 16.41
C ASP A 34 -4.03 9.85 15.54
N LEU A 35 -5.15 10.16 14.88
CA LEU A 35 -5.32 11.40 14.12
C LEU A 35 -5.26 12.64 15.01
N GLU A 36 -5.93 12.61 16.16
CA GLU A 36 -5.87 13.67 17.17
C GLU A 36 -4.43 13.91 17.65
N PHE A 37 -3.64 12.85 17.82
CA PHE A 37 -2.22 12.99 18.17
C PHE A 37 -1.40 13.65 17.04
N ILE A 38 -1.65 13.26 15.78
CA ILE A 38 -0.96 13.82 14.61
C ILE A 38 -1.29 15.30 14.43
N GLU A 39 -2.50 15.75 14.75
CA GLU A 39 -2.89 17.16 14.65
C GLU A 39 -1.98 18.10 15.45
N GLY A 40 -1.44 17.63 16.58
CA GLY A 40 -0.49 18.42 17.37
C GLY A 40 0.78 18.79 16.58
N LEU A 41 1.12 18.03 15.52
CA LEU A 41 2.26 18.33 14.66
C LEU A 41 2.01 19.54 13.73
N PHE A 42 0.74 19.90 13.46
CA PHE A 42 0.41 21.03 12.59
C PHE A 42 0.64 22.40 13.23
N GLU A 43 0.86 22.46 14.55
CA GLU A 43 1.22 23.71 15.24
C GLU A 43 2.66 24.16 14.94
N VAL A 44 3.50 23.25 14.42
CA VAL A 44 4.90 23.53 14.10
C VAL A 44 4.98 24.24 12.76
N ASN A 45 5.49 25.49 12.76
CA ASN A 45 5.72 26.23 11.53
C ASN A 45 6.90 25.62 10.75
N VAL A 46 6.61 25.14 9.54
CA VAL A 46 7.60 24.57 8.60
C VAL A 46 7.71 25.40 7.31
N ASP A 47 7.27 26.66 7.32
CA ASP A 47 7.36 27.56 6.17
C ASP A 47 8.83 27.74 5.73
N GLY A 48 9.10 27.43 4.47
CA GLY A 48 10.45 27.51 3.89
C GLY A 48 11.39 26.39 4.31
N ILE A 49 10.90 25.34 4.96
CA ILE A 49 11.67 24.13 5.26
C ILE A 49 11.36 23.07 4.19
N ASP A 50 12.39 22.64 3.46
CA ASP A 50 12.26 21.57 2.48
C ASP A 50 12.01 20.21 3.17
N PRO A 51 11.15 19.33 2.61
CA PRO A 51 10.94 17.99 3.16
C PRO A 51 12.23 17.15 3.15
N LEU A 52 12.47 16.41 4.23
CA LEU A 52 13.59 15.49 4.33
C LEU A 52 13.20 14.10 3.79
N TYR A 53 13.64 13.77 2.57
CA TYR A 53 13.38 12.45 1.96
C TYR A 53 14.39 11.38 2.38
N HIS A 54 15.67 11.75 2.47
CA HIS A 54 16.76 10.88 2.86
C HIS A 54 17.64 11.60 3.89
N VAL A 55 18.04 10.88 4.95
CA VAL A 55 18.91 11.44 6.01
C VAL A 55 20.34 11.68 5.52
N ILE A 56 20.72 11.01 4.42
CA ILE A 56 22.02 11.13 3.76
C ILE A 56 21.84 11.60 2.33
N ASP A 57 22.82 12.35 1.83
CA ASP A 57 22.87 12.74 0.42
C ASP A 57 23.24 11.53 -0.43
N LEU A 58 22.24 10.93 -1.05
CA LEU A 58 22.42 9.86 -2.02
C LEU A 58 22.55 10.49 -3.41
N PRO A 59 23.72 10.37 -4.08
CA PRO A 59 23.78 10.76 -5.48
C PRO A 59 22.88 9.83 -6.31
N GLU A 60 22.43 10.33 -7.47
CA GLU A 60 21.64 9.53 -8.40
C GLU A 60 22.49 8.38 -8.96
N TYR A 61 22.30 7.18 -8.43
CA TYR A 61 22.91 5.97 -8.95
C TYR A 61 22.02 5.38 -10.04
N LEU A 62 22.50 5.39 -11.28
CA LEU A 62 21.86 4.65 -12.36
C LEU A 62 22.45 3.24 -12.42
N ARG A 63 21.57 2.24 -12.47
CA ARG A 63 21.95 0.86 -12.80
C ARG A 63 22.25 0.77 -14.29
N GLU A 64 23.34 0.13 -14.67
CA GLU A 64 23.65 -0.16 -16.07
C GLU A 64 22.57 -1.05 -16.71
N ASP A 65 22.26 -0.79 -17.98
CA ASP A 65 21.29 -1.58 -18.76
C ASP A 65 21.93 -2.85 -19.33
N VAL A 66 22.30 -3.75 -18.43
CA VAL A 66 22.92 -5.04 -18.74
C VAL A 66 22.15 -6.17 -18.07
N GLN A 67 22.15 -7.35 -18.70
CA GLN A 67 21.50 -8.53 -18.13
C GLN A 67 22.22 -8.99 -16.86
N GLY A 68 21.49 -9.11 -15.76
CA GLY A 68 21.97 -9.66 -14.49
C GLY A 68 21.58 -11.13 -14.29
N PRO A 69 22.14 -11.80 -13.26
CA PRO A 69 21.68 -13.12 -12.86
C PRO A 69 20.22 -13.06 -12.39
N THR A 70 19.43 -14.07 -12.78
CA THR A 70 18.04 -14.24 -12.36
C THR A 70 17.91 -15.47 -11.47
N LEU A 71 16.86 -15.51 -10.64
CA LEU A 71 16.54 -16.71 -9.87
C LEU A 71 16.03 -17.83 -10.79
N ASP A 72 16.42 -19.07 -10.51
CA ASP A 72 15.88 -20.24 -11.19
C ASP A 72 14.41 -20.43 -10.86
N ASN A 73 13.64 -20.98 -11.82
CA ASN A 73 12.20 -21.17 -11.64
C ASN A 73 11.89 -22.06 -10.43
N GLU A 74 12.68 -23.11 -10.19
CA GLU A 74 12.54 -24.01 -9.04
C GLU A 74 12.60 -23.26 -7.71
N VAL A 75 13.59 -22.35 -7.56
CA VAL A 75 13.75 -21.53 -6.36
C VAL A 75 12.55 -20.64 -6.14
N ILE A 76 11.98 -20.05 -7.21
CA ILE A 76 10.80 -19.21 -7.12
C ILE A 76 9.58 -20.04 -6.69
N MET A 77 9.40 -21.23 -7.26
CA MET A 77 8.26 -22.11 -6.94
C MET A 77 8.30 -22.58 -5.48
N ASP A 78 9.49 -22.83 -4.93
CA ASP A 78 9.67 -23.20 -3.50
C ASP A 78 9.31 -22.06 -2.53
N LEU A 79 9.41 -20.81 -2.96
CA LEU A 79 9.01 -19.64 -2.15
C LEU A 79 7.50 -19.36 -2.23
N CYS A 80 6.82 -19.90 -3.22
CA CYS A 80 5.42 -19.60 -3.48
C CYS A 80 4.49 -20.53 -2.69
N ARG A 81 3.34 -19.99 -2.25
CA ARG A 81 2.31 -20.80 -1.59
C ARG A 81 1.71 -21.86 -2.52
N SER A 82 1.58 -21.54 -3.81
CA SER A 82 1.06 -22.43 -4.84
C SER A 82 1.70 -22.07 -6.17
N GLY A 83 2.41 -23.03 -6.76
CA GLY A 83 3.03 -22.90 -8.07
C GLY A 83 2.75 -24.15 -8.90
N GLU A 84 2.40 -23.96 -10.17
CA GLU A 84 2.14 -25.06 -11.11
C GLU A 84 2.73 -24.71 -12.48
N TYR A 85 3.44 -25.66 -13.10
CA TYR A 85 4.03 -25.51 -14.43
C TYR A 85 4.87 -24.23 -14.63
N GLY A 86 5.52 -23.75 -13.58
CA GLY A 86 6.32 -22.53 -13.59
C GLY A 86 5.54 -21.23 -13.42
N TYR A 87 4.25 -21.30 -13.08
CA TYR A 87 3.37 -20.16 -12.80
C TYR A 87 2.98 -20.11 -11.33
N ILE A 88 2.86 -18.90 -10.77
CA ILE A 88 2.26 -18.68 -9.45
C ILE A 88 0.75 -18.74 -9.60
N VAL A 89 0.12 -19.67 -8.89
CA VAL A 89 -1.31 -19.89 -8.98
C VAL A 89 -2.04 -19.07 -7.91
N VAL A 90 -2.97 -18.23 -8.36
CA VAL A 90 -3.82 -17.38 -7.53
C VAL A 90 -5.29 -17.55 -7.94
N PRO A 91 -6.25 -17.18 -7.07
CA PRO A 91 -7.65 -17.13 -7.47
C PRO A 91 -7.84 -16.25 -8.72
N ALA A 92 -8.69 -16.70 -9.64
CA ALA A 92 -8.98 -15.96 -10.86
C ALA A 92 -9.51 -14.55 -10.53
N VAL A 93 -9.11 -13.57 -11.34
CA VAL A 93 -9.62 -12.20 -11.23
C VAL A 93 -11.13 -12.21 -11.49
N PRO A 94 -11.97 -11.77 -10.54
CA PRO A 94 -13.40 -11.63 -10.79
C PRO A 94 -13.65 -10.57 -11.87
N ALA A 95 -14.55 -10.84 -12.81
CA ALA A 95 -14.91 -9.94 -13.93
C ALA A 95 -15.35 -8.51 -13.49
N ALA A 96 -15.76 -8.33 -12.23
CA ALA A 96 -16.11 -7.02 -11.67
C ALA A 96 -14.89 -6.09 -11.45
N LEU A 97 -13.68 -6.64 -11.27
CA LEU A 97 -12.45 -5.86 -11.07
C LEU A 97 -11.80 -5.41 -12.39
N GLU A 98 -12.11 -6.05 -13.52
CA GLU A 98 -11.62 -5.61 -14.84
C GLU A 98 -12.15 -4.22 -15.23
N ASN A 99 -13.36 -3.87 -14.79
CA ASN A 99 -14.02 -2.61 -15.17
C ASN A 99 -13.58 -1.39 -14.36
N SER A 100 -13.04 -1.56 -13.15
CA SER A 100 -12.61 -0.43 -12.29
C SER A 100 -11.24 0.11 -12.69
N GLU A 101 -10.31 -0.76 -13.11
CA GLU A 101 -8.95 -0.33 -13.51
C GLU A 101 -8.93 0.41 -14.86
N HIS A 102 -9.85 0.08 -15.78
CA HIS A 102 -9.98 0.78 -17.06
C HIS A 102 -10.68 2.15 -16.95
N GLN A 103 -11.46 2.40 -15.90
CA GLN A 103 -12.10 3.69 -15.67
C GLN A 103 -11.18 4.70 -14.96
N ALA A 104 -10.27 4.24 -14.10
CA ALA A 104 -9.31 5.11 -13.41
C ALA A 104 -8.22 5.72 -14.32
N LYS A 105 -7.96 5.13 -15.50
CA LYS A 105 -7.00 5.66 -16.50
C LYS A 105 -7.62 6.61 -17.53
N LYS A 106 -8.87 7.05 -17.34
CA LYS A 106 -9.61 7.83 -18.34
C LYS A 106 -10.09 9.21 -17.86
N SER A 107 -9.56 9.73 -16.74
CA SER A 107 -9.75 11.13 -16.33
C SER A 107 -8.47 11.92 -16.44
#